data_AF-A0A125DMF3-F1
#
_entry.id   AF-A0A125DMF3-F1
#
_cell.length_a   1.000
_cell.length_b   1.000
_cell.length_c   1.000
_cell.angle_alpha   90.00
_cell.angle_beta   90.00
_cell.angle_gamma   90.00
#
_symmetry.space_group_name_H-M   'P 1'
#
loop_
_entity.id
_entity.type
_entity.pdbx_description
1 polymer ?
#
loop_
_entity_poly.entity_id
_entity_poly.type
_entity_poly.pdbx_seq_one_letter_code
_entity_poly.pdbx_strand_id
1 'polypeptide(L)' 'MAIFGWIVLTGVMVVLSIGWCALAAFSLGPYTIGGVPNSLLKKVYVLSLGGILGFGWWFLIIKHAPFTIVLN' A
#
# COMPACT_ATOMS: atom_id res chain seq x y z
N MET A 1 6.44 13.85 21.22
CA MET A 1 5.87 14.34 19.94
C MET A 1 6.11 13.42 18.74
N ALA A 2 7.24 12.68 18.66
CA ALA A 2 7.49 11.77 17.53
C ALA A 2 6.51 10.58 17.41
N ILE A 3 6.07 10.00 18.54
CA ILE A 3 5.16 8.83 18.55
C ILE A 3 3.80 9.15 17.94
N PHE A 4 3.20 10.30 18.29
CA PHE A 4 1.89 10.69 17.76
C PHE A 4 1.94 10.88 16.24
N GLY A 5 2.97 11.56 15.72
CA GLY A 5 3.19 11.70 14.29
C GLY A 5 3.36 10.36 13.57
N TRP A 6 4.09 9.42 14.19
CA TRP A 6 4.26 8.06 13.65
C TRP A 6 2.95 7.26 13.64
N ILE A 7 2.11 7.37 14.68
CA ILE A 7 0.78 6.73 14.72
C ILE A 7 -0.12 7.26 13.60
N VAL A 8 -0.16 8.59 13.41
CA VAL A 8 -0.94 9.21 12.33
C VAL A 8 -0.43 8.75 10.96
N LEU A 9 0.90 8.73 10.77
CA LEU A 9 1.53 8.24 9.54
C LEU A 9 1.16 6.78 9.26
N THR A 10 1.19 5.93 10.29
CA THR A 10 0.77 4.53 10.20
C THR A 10 -0.70 4.43 9.79
N GLY A 11 -1.58 5.23 10.39
CA GLY A 11 -2.99 5.29 10.02
C GLY A 11 -3.20 5.68 8.55
N VAL A 12 -2.49 6.69 8.07
CA VAL A 12 -2.55 7.10 6.65
C VAL A 12 -2.09 5.96 5.74
N MET A 13 -0.99 5.29 6.07
CA MET A 13 -0.48 4.16 5.30
C MET A 13 -1.47 2.98 5.24
N VAL A 14 -2.18 2.70 6.35
CA VAL A 14 -3.24 1.67 6.37
C VAL A 14 -4.37 2.02 5.40
N VAL A 15 -4.86 3.27 5.43
CA VAL A 15 -5.94 3.71 4.53
C VAL A 15 -5.50 3.60 3.06
N LEU A 16 -4.27 4.01 2.74
CA LEU A 16 -3.73 3.88 1.39
C LEU A 16 -3.58 2.41 0.96
N SER A 17 -3.15 1.53 1.86
CA SER A 17 -3.09 0.09 1.60
C SER A 17 -4.47 -0.53 1.34
N ILE A 18 -5.49 -0.14 2.12
CA ILE A 18 -6.87 -0.61 1.88
C ILE A 18 -7.38 -0.13 0.53
N GLY A 19 -7.16 1.15 0.20
CA GLY A 19 -7.52 1.71 -1.11
C GLY A 19 -6.82 1.00 -2.26
N TRP A 20 -5.54 0.67 -2.10
CA TRP A 20 -4.81 -0.12 -3.08
C TRP A 20 -5.34 -1.55 -3.21
N CYS A 21 -5.66 -2.23 -2.11
CA CYS A 21 -6.25 -3.57 -2.15
C CYS A 21 -7.59 -3.58 -2.91
N ALA A 22 -8.43 -2.57 -2.72
CA ALA A 22 -9.67 -2.42 -3.50
C ALA A 22 -9.37 -2.24 -5.00
N LEU A 23 -8.44 -1.35 -5.35
CA LEU A 23 -7.97 -1.16 -6.74
C LEU A 23 -7.42 -2.44 -7.36
N ALA A 24 -6.63 -3.20 -6.60
CA ALA A 24 -6.04 -4.47 -7.00
C ALA A 24 -7.11 -5.53 -7.28
N ALA A 25 -8.11 -5.66 -6.40
CA ALA A 25 -9.21 -6.60 -6.55
C ALA A 25 -9.97 -6.40 -7.88
N PHE A 26 -10.14 -5.15 -8.33
CA PHE A 26 -10.88 -4.84 -9.55
C PHE A 26 -10.04 -4.81 -10.83
N SER A 27 -8.73 -4.61 -10.70
CA SER A 27 -7.86 -4.29 -11.84
C SER A 27 -6.92 -5.41 -12.24
N LEU A 28 -6.57 -6.33 -11.32
CA LEU A 28 -5.65 -7.43 -11.59
C LEU A 28 -6.30 -8.61 -12.32
N GLY A 29 -7.62 -8.78 -12.14
CA GLY A 29 -8.40 -9.79 -12.83
C GLY A 29 -8.38 -9.64 -14.36
N PRO A 30 -8.70 -10.69 -15.13
CA PRO A 30 -8.77 -10.63 -16.59
C PRO A 30 -9.83 -9.63 -17.09
N TYR A 31 -10.93 -9.48 -16.34
CA TYR A 31 -12.04 -8.59 -16.67
C TYR A 31 -12.33 -7.64 -15.49
N THR A 32 -12.86 -6.45 -15.82
CA THR A 32 -13.41 -5.49 -14.85
C THR A 32 -14.80 -5.93 -14.38
N ILE A 33 -15.35 -5.25 -13.35
CA ILE A 33 -16.74 -5.46 -12.87
C ILE A 33 -17.76 -5.29 -14.01
N GLY A 34 -17.47 -4.43 -14.99
CA GLY A 34 -18.31 -4.21 -16.16
C GLY A 34 -18.08 -5.17 -17.33
N GLY A 35 -17.29 -6.24 -17.15
CA GLY A 35 -17.00 -7.24 -18.20
C GLY A 35 -15.99 -6.80 -19.26
N VAL A 36 -15.46 -5.57 -19.18
CA VAL A 36 -14.42 -5.09 -20.11
C VAL A 36 -13.07 -5.71 -19.73
N PRO A 37 -12.29 -6.27 -20.68
CA PRO A 37 -10.97 -6.82 -20.39
C PRO A 37 -10.03 -5.76 -19.81
N ASN A 38 -9.33 -6.11 -18.73
CA ASN A 38 -8.36 -5.22 -18.11
C ASN A 38 -7.09 -5.16 -18.96
N SER A 39 -6.70 -3.96 -19.37
CA SER A 39 -5.46 -3.74 -20.11
C SER A 39 -4.24 -4.11 -19.26
N LEU A 40 -3.22 -4.66 -19.92
CA LEU A 40 -1.96 -5.05 -19.29
C LEU A 40 -1.28 -3.85 -18.60
N LEU A 41 -1.40 -2.67 -19.21
CA LEU A 41 -0.89 -1.41 -18.66
C LEU A 41 -1.55 -1.05 -17.32
N LYS A 42 -2.86 -1.27 -17.18
CA LYS A 42 -3.59 -1.04 -15.92
C LYS A 42 -3.13 -2.00 -14.82
N LYS A 43 -2.84 -3.25 -15.17
CA LYS A 43 -2.28 -4.24 -14.23
C LYS A 43 -0.90 -3.84 -13.75
N VAL A 44 -0.02 -3.45 -14.67
CA VAL A 44 1.34 -3.00 -14.35
C VAL A 44 1.31 -1.75 -13.46
N TYR A 45 0.43 -0.79 -13.74
CA TYR A 45 0.26 0.41 -12.91
C TYR A 45 -0.18 0.07 -11.49
N VAL A 46 -1.13 -0.85 -11.33
CA VAL A 46 -1.59 -1.26 -10.00
C VAL A 46 -0.50 -2.02 -9.25
N LEU A 47 0.28 -2.87 -9.94
CA LEU A 47 1.41 -3.57 -9.33
C LEU A 47 2.52 -2.60 -8.90
N SER A 48 2.86 -1.60 -9.72
CA SER A 48 3.89 -0.62 -9.38
C SER A 48 3.47 0.27 -8.21
N LEU A 49 2.19 0.68 -8.14
CA LEU A 49 1.63 1.36 -6.97
C LEU A 49 1.75 0.51 -5.70
N GLY A 50 1.51 -0.79 -5.80
CA GLY A 50 1.65 -1.71 -4.67
C GLY A 50 3.10 -1.82 -4.18
N GLY A 51 4.05 -1.87 -5.11
CA GLY A 51 5.48 -1.83 -4.80
C GLY A 51 5.90 -0.54 -4.09
N ILE A 52 5.43 0.61 -4.57
CA ILE A 52 5.69 1.91 -3.94
C ILE A 52 5.09 1.96 -2.53
N LEU A 53 3.87 1.45 -2.34
CA LEU A 53 3.23 1.35 -1.02
C LEU A 53 4.02 0.45 -0.07
N GLY A 54 4.46 -0.72 -0.54
CA GLY A 54 5.29 -1.63 0.25
C GLY A 54 6.63 -1.00 0.65
N PHE A 55 7.28 -0.30 -0.27
CA PHE A 55 8.51 0.46 0.03
C PHE A 55 8.24 1.61 1.00
N GLY A 56 7.12 2.32 0.84
CA GLY A 56 6.67 3.36 1.75
C GLY A 56 6.47 2.84 3.16
N TRP A 57 5.87 1.66 3.34
CA TRP A 57 5.74 1.01 4.64
C TRP A 57 7.11 0.74 5.29
N TRP A 58 8.04 0.18 4.53
CA TRP A 58 9.40 -0.09 5.05
C TRP A 58 10.14 1.21 5.42
N PHE A 59 10.17 2.18 4.51
CA PHE A 59 10.97 3.39 4.67
C PHE A 59 10.37 4.36 5.69
N LEU A 60 9.05 4.55 5.70
CA LEU A 60 8.40 5.56 6.53
C LEU A 60 7.97 5.03 7.90
N ILE A 61 7.54 3.76 7.98
CA ILE A 61 7.04 3.20 9.25
C ILE A 61 8.14 2.45 9.99
N ILE A 62 8.85 1.55 9.32
CA ILE A 62 9.84 0.68 9.98
C ILE A 62 11.14 1.45 10.26
N LYS A 63 11.72 2.11 9.26
CA LYS A 63 13.01 2.81 9.41
C LYS A 63 12.92 4.04 10.34
N HIS A 64 11.78 4.72 10.36
CA HIS A 64 11.54 5.90 11.21
C HIS A 64 10.71 5.58 12.46
N ALA A 65 10.59 4.31 12.83
CA ALA A 65 9.95 3.93 14.08
C ALA A 65 10.66 4.61 15.26
N PRO A 66 9.92 5.28 16.18
CA PRO A 66 10.51 5.94 17.34
C PRO A 66 10.89 4.94 18.45
N PHE A 67 10.92 3.65 18.15
CA PHE A 67 11.21 2.54 19.05
C PHE A 67 12.01 1.46 18.31
N THR A 68 12.88 0.76 19.04
CA THR A 68 13.67 -0.34 18.50
C THR A 68 12.89 -1.65 18.69
N ILE A 69 12.60 -2.35 17.60
CA ILE A 69 11.99 -3.69 17.68
C ILE A 69 13.09 -4.68 18.06
N VAL A 70 13.01 -5.24 19.26
CA VAL A 70 13.89 -6.34 19.71
C VAL A 70 13.13 -7.64 19.52
N LEU A 71 13.61 -8.49 18.63
CA LEU A 71 13.15 -9.88 18.49
C LEU A 71 13.88 -10.70 19.55
N ASN A 72 13.18 -11.05 20.63
CA ASN A 72 13.62 -12.06 21.60
C ASN A 72 13.20 -13.46 21.14
#